data_AF-A0A3S0W2P8-F1
#
_entry.id   AF-A0A3S0W2P8-F1
#
_cell.length_a   1.000
_cell.length_b   1.000
_cell.length_c   1.000
_cell.angle_alpha   90.00
_cell.angle_beta   90.00
_cell.angle_gamma   90.00
#
_symmetry.space_group_name_H-M   'P 1'
#
loop_
_entity.id
_entity.type
_entity.pdbx_description
1 polymer ?
#
loop_
_entity_poly.entity_id
_entity_poly.type
_entity_poly.pdbx_seq_one_letter_code
_entity_poly.pdbx_strand_id
1 'polypeptide(L)' 'MHPGKNLAPEPILSRDGLTLLLHTPDNGRPVLLNAAGETISPWEVELLHWPATLETELRRGGYLPGRPIESEPWCNCAD' A
#
# COMPACT_ATOMS: atom_id res chain seq x y z
N MET A 1 19.04 14.52 24.92
CA MET A 1 19.66 14.23 23.60
C MET A 1 19.22 12.83 23.20
N HIS A 2 18.19 12.69 22.36
CA HIS A 2 17.83 11.39 21.79
C HIS A 2 18.70 11.15 20.55
N PRO A 3 19.35 9.99 20.41
CA PRO A 3 20.01 9.66 19.17
C PRO A 3 18.91 9.53 18.12
N GLY A 4 18.90 10.45 17.15
CA GLY A 4 18.03 10.37 16.00
C GLY A 4 18.32 9.06 15.29
N LYS A 5 17.42 8.08 15.48
CA LYS A 5 17.44 6.84 14.70
C LYS A 5 17.35 7.30 13.25
N ASN A 6 18.44 7.12 12.51
CA ASN A 6 18.45 7.24 11.07
C ASN A 6 17.63 6.04 10.57
N LEU A 7 16.31 6.15 10.68
CA LEU A 7 15.35 5.14 10.25
C LEU A 7 15.46 5.16 8.74
N ALA A 8 16.19 4.21 8.19
CA ALA A 8 16.03 3.86 6.80
C ALA A 8 14.52 3.78 6.51
N PRO A 9 14.04 4.31 5.38
CA PRO A 9 12.62 4.28 5.07
C PRO A 9 12.12 2.84 5.23
N GLU A 10 11.05 2.67 6.02
CA GLU A 10 10.48 1.35 6.26
C GLU A 10 10.11 0.70 4.92
N PRO A 11 10.49 -0.57 4.67
CA PRO A 11 10.26 -1.20 3.39
C PRO A 11 8.78 -1.57 3.21
N ILE A 12 8.31 -1.62 1.97
CA ILE A 12 7.05 -2.30 1.64
C ILE A 12 7.37 -3.77 1.47
N LEU A 13 6.64 -4.65 2.15
CA LEU A 13 6.83 -6.09 2.11
C LEU A 13 5.60 -6.78 1.54
N SER A 14 5.81 -7.68 0.57
CA SER A 14 4.76 -8.60 0.14
C SER A 14 4.65 -9.79 1.10
N ARG A 15 3.50 -10.47 1.04
CA ARG A 15 3.27 -11.75 1.71
C ARG A 15 4.26 -12.83 1.28
N ASP A 16 4.72 -12.79 0.04
CA ASP A 16 5.75 -13.69 -0.50
C ASP A 16 7.18 -13.34 -0.05
N GLY A 17 7.34 -12.32 0.79
CA GLY A 17 8.63 -11.89 1.32
C GLY A 17 9.44 -10.99 0.38
N LEU A 18 8.82 -10.44 -0.66
CA LEU A 18 9.47 -9.48 -1.55
C LEU A 18 9.54 -8.11 -0.90
N THR A 19 10.70 -7.46 -1.02
CA THR A 19 10.83 -6.03 -0.73
C THR A 19 10.46 -5.24 -1.98
N LEU A 20 9.51 -4.32 -1.84
CA LEU A 20 8.95 -3.53 -2.93
C LEU A 20 9.26 -2.06 -2.72
N LEU A 21 9.43 -1.35 -3.83
CA LEU A 21 9.63 0.09 -3.86
C LEU A 21 8.42 0.75 -4.51
N LEU A 22 7.87 1.77 -3.84
CA LEU A 22 6.86 2.61 -4.44
C LEU A 22 7.51 3.64 -5.38
N HIS A 23 7.09 3.66 -6.62
CA HIS A 23 7.52 4.62 -7.63
C HIS A 23 6.32 5.36 -8.21
N THR A 24 6.43 6.67 -8.40
CA THR A 24 5.41 7.48 -9.07
C THR A 24 5.96 7.98 -10.40
N PRO A 25 5.64 7.32 -11.52
CA PRO A 25 6.02 7.78 -12.85
C PRO A 25 5.29 9.07 -13.24
N ASP A 26 5.74 9.74 -14.31
CA ASP A 26 5.18 11.03 -14.79
C ASP A 26 3.69 10.97 -15.15
N ASN A 27 3.15 9.78 -15.40
CA ASN A 27 1.71 9.57 -15.61
C ASN A 27 0.86 9.77 -14.33
N GLY A 28 1.51 9.96 -13.17
CA GLY A 28 0.90 10.26 -11.88
C GLY A 28 0.27 9.07 -11.16
N ARG A 29 0.32 7.85 -11.71
CA ARG A 29 -0.23 6.65 -11.08
C ARG A 29 0.89 5.87 -10.38
N PRO A 30 0.89 5.77 -9.04
CA PRO A 30 1.93 5.07 -8.32
C PRO A 30 1.91 3.56 -8.60
N VAL A 31 3.10 2.99 -8.74
CA VAL A 31 3.34 1.56 -9.00
C VAL A 31 4.37 1.00 -8.03
N LEU A 32 4.31 -0.31 -7.77
CA LEU A 32 5.32 -1.04 -7.01
C LEU A 32 6.34 -1.65 -7.96
N LEU A 33 7.61 -1.52 -7.60
CA LEU A 33 8.73 -2.16 -8.27
C LEU A 33 9.33 -3.23 -7.37
N ASN A 34 9.73 -4.36 -7.95
CA ASN A 34 10.52 -5.36 -7.25
C ASN A 34 12.02 -4.98 -7.23
N ALA A 35 12.86 -5.84 -6.64
CA ALA A 35 14.31 -5.63 -6.58
C ALA A 35 15.01 -5.61 -7.96
N ALA A 36 14.39 -6.20 -8.99
CA ALA A 36 14.88 -6.15 -10.37
C ALA A 36 14.42 -4.88 -11.11
N GLY A 37 13.61 -4.02 -10.48
CA GLY A 37 13.03 -2.83 -11.10
C GLY A 37 11.80 -3.12 -11.96
N GLU A 38 11.24 -4.32 -11.88
CA GLU A 38 10.05 -4.70 -12.62
C GLU A 38 8.79 -4.21 -11.92
N THR A 39 7.83 -3.72 -12.69
CA THR A 39 6.54 -3.27 -12.16
C THR A 39 5.67 -4.46 -11.77
N ILE A 40 5.10 -4.39 -10.57
CA ILE A 40 4.19 -5.39 -10.02
C ILE A 40 2.77 -4.83 -10.05
N SER A 41 1.85 -5.55 -10.68
CA SER A 41 0.45 -5.11 -10.74
C SER A 41 -0.26 -5.36 -9.40
N PRO A 42 -1.29 -4.58 -9.05
CA PRO A 42 -1.99 -4.74 -7.77
C PRO A 42 -2.63 -6.11 -7.53
N TRP A 43 -3.02 -6.82 -8.59
CA TRP A 43 -3.60 -8.17 -8.50
C TRP A 43 -2.54 -9.29 -8.41
N GLU A 44 -1.26 -8.96 -8.58
CA GLU A 44 -0.15 -9.92 -8.55
C GLU A 44 0.52 -9.99 -7.17
N VAL A 45 0.10 -9.14 -6.22
CA VAL A 45 0.78 -9.00 -4.94
C VAL A 45 -0.20 -8.79 -3.80
N GLU A 46 0.06 -9.46 -2.68
CA GLU A 46 -0.56 -9.18 -1.41
C GLU A 46 0.45 -8.48 -0.51
N LEU A 47 0.12 -7.30 0.01
CA LEU A 47 1.01 -6.55 0.90
C LEU A 47 0.85 -7.03 2.35
N LEU A 48 1.97 -7.34 3.00
CA LEU A 48 2.02 -7.72 4.41
C LEU A 48 2.34 -6.52 5.31
N HIS A 49 3.18 -5.61 4.83
CA HIS A 49 3.62 -4.44 5.58
C HIS A 49 3.94 -3.27 4.65
N TRP A 50 3.65 -2.05 5.11
CA TRP A 50 4.00 -0.80 4.44
C TRP A 50 4.09 0.35 5.44
N PRO A 51 4.84 1.42 5.13
CA PRO A 51 4.85 2.64 5.93
C PRO A 51 3.49 3.35 5.84
N ALA A 52 3.00 3.87 6.96
CA ALA A 52 1.74 4.61 7.01
C ALA A 52 1.74 5.85 6.07
N THR A 53 2.90 6.46 5.85
CA THR A 53 3.06 7.60 4.93
C THR A 53 2.81 7.26 3.46
N LEU A 54 2.88 5.98 3.09
CA LEU A 54 2.67 5.50 1.72
C LEU A 54 1.28 4.91 1.47
N GLU A 55 0.44 4.79 2.51
CA GLU A 55 -0.88 4.15 2.41
C GLU A 55 -1.79 4.84 1.37
N THR A 56 -1.84 6.17 1.36
CA THR A 56 -2.65 6.94 0.40
C THR A 56 -2.23 6.64 -1.04
N GLU A 57 -0.93 6.58 -1.28
CA GLU A 57 -0.38 6.29 -2.60
C GLU A 57 -0.63 4.84 -3.02
N LEU A 58 -0.49 3.88 -2.09
CA LEU A 58 -0.81 2.48 -2.33
C LEU A 58 -2.29 2.27 -2.68
N ARG A 59 -3.21 2.97 -1.98
CA ARG A 59 -4.63 3.01 -2.33
C ARG A 59 -4.86 3.61 -3.71
N ARG A 60 -4.19 4.70 -4.05
CA ARG A 60 -4.27 5.34 -5.38
C ARG A 60 -3.75 4.43 -6.49
N GLY A 61 -2.74 3.62 -6.20
CA GLY A 61 -2.22 2.58 -7.11
C GLY A 61 -3.16 1.39 -7.26
N GLY A 62 -3.99 1.12 -6.25
CA GLY A 62 -4.91 -0.01 -6.17
C GLY A 62 -4.38 -1.22 -5.40
N TYR A 63 -3.22 -1.08 -4.75
CA TYR A 63 -2.57 -2.15 -3.96
C TYR A 63 -3.24 -2.42 -2.62
N LEU A 64 -4.01 -1.45 -2.14
CA LEU A 64 -4.83 -1.56 -0.94
C LEU A 64 -6.28 -1.34 -1.34
N PRO A 65 -7.24 -2.03 -0.69
CA PRO A 65 -8.63 -1.73 -0.88
C PRO A 65 -8.90 -0.25 -0.61
N GLY A 66 -9.78 0.36 -1.41
CA GLY A 66 -10.37 1.64 -1.07
C GLY A 66 -10.97 1.56 0.33
N ARG A 67 -11.01 2.68 1.08
CA ARG A 67 -11.69 2.69 2.38
C ARG A 67 -13.05 2.02 2.19
N PRO A 68 -13.43 1.04 3.04
CA PRO A 68 -14.81 0.60 3.03
C PRO A 68 -15.63 1.87 3.22
N ILE A 69 -16.51 2.17 2.26
CA ILE A 69 -17.63 3.05 2.54
C ILE A 69 -18.26 2.38 3.75
N GLU A 70 -18.23 3.04 4.90
CA GLU A 70 -18.90 2.55 6.10
C GLU A 70 -20.35 2.35 5.66
N SER A 71 -20.66 1.11 5.31
CA SER A 71 -21.98 0.72 4.90
C SER A 71 -22.69 0.68 6.23
N GLU A 72 -23.35 1.78 6.59
CA GLU A 72 -24.32 1.78 7.67
C GLU A 72 -25.12 0.49 7.54
N PRO A 73 -25.13 -0.40 8.55
CA PRO A 73 -25.89 -1.62 8.46
C PRO A 73 -27.33 -1.18 8.26
N TRP A 74 -27.88 -1.38 7.06
CA TRP A 74 -29.29 -1.15 6.82
C TRP A 74 -30.05 -2.08 7.78
N CYS A 75 -30.53 -1.51 8.89
CA CYS A 75 -31.44 -2.17 9.78
C CYS A 75 -32.73 -2.42 9.01
N ASN A 76 -32.85 -3.61 8.42
CA ASN A 76 -34.15 -4.17 8.09
C ASN A 76 -34.85 -4.52 9.41
N CYS A 77 -35.38 -3.51 10.09
CA CYS A 77 -36.45 -3.73 11.05
C CYS A 77 -37.68 -4.11 10.22
N ALA A 78 -37.95 -5.41 10.11
CA ALA A 78 -39.25 -5.88 9.66
C ALA A 78 -40.27 -5.50 10.75
N ASP A 79 -41.31 -4.79 10.33
CA ASP A 79 -42.50 -4.39 11.09
C ASP A 79 -43.25 -5.61 11.67
#